data_AF-A0A2V7LNF9-F1
#
_entry.id   AF-A0A2V7LNF9-F1
#
_cell.length_a   1.000
_cell.length_b   1.000
_cell.length_c   1.000
_cell.angle_alpha   90.00
_cell.angle_beta   90.00
_cell.angle_gamma   90.00
#
_symmetry.space_group_name_H-M   'P 1'
#
loop_
_entity.id
_entity.type
_entity.pdbx_description
1 polymer ?
#
loop_
_entity_poly.entity_id
_entity_poly.type
_entity_poly.pdbx_seq_one_letter_code
_entity_poly.pdbx_strand_id
1 'polypeptide(L)'
;MSTCCVAPRTSTSVSSRRPRLAVTLGDPRGIGPEVVTKALALGPLDAEIVLIGNREPGAGSREQAQVPLPAPRSLLPEEAGKIAGEAVQEAVRLALAGEVDAVVTGPVHKHALHLAGFRYPGLTELLSHLAGDVDVAMMLAAGALRVVLVTTHIALKDVPTQVTGDRVVRCGRITERALRGWWGIAAPRLAVCALNPHAGESGLFGDEDARVLEPAARALGAAGPLPADTVFVRALKGEFDAVLAPYHDVGMTAVKVAGFGTGVNVTLGLPFPRVAPDHGTALDIAGKGVADPGSMRAALELGTELARRTQRADASVGR
;
A
#
# COMPACT_ATOMS: atom_id res chain seq x y z
N MET A 1 62.41 8.21 -4.23
CA MET A 1 61.17 7.64 -4.77
C MET A 1 60.60 6.68 -3.73
N SER A 2 59.68 7.12 -2.89
CA SER A 2 59.03 6.25 -1.89
C SER A 2 57.53 6.32 -2.14
N THR A 3 57.03 5.28 -2.79
CA THR A 3 55.61 5.01 -3.04
C THR A 3 54.94 4.65 -1.70
N CYS A 4 54.08 5.54 -1.22
CA CYS A 4 53.23 5.29 -0.07
C CYS A 4 51.99 4.51 -0.56
N CYS A 5 51.96 3.19 -0.31
CA CYS A 5 50.79 2.35 -0.57
C CYS A 5 49.68 2.70 0.42
N VAL A 6 48.62 3.36 -0.06
CA VAL A 6 47.36 3.50 0.69
C VAL A 6 46.60 2.19 0.54
N ALA A 7 46.42 1.46 1.65
CA ALA A 7 45.59 0.27 1.68
C ALA A 7 44.12 0.65 1.39
N PRO A 8 43.39 -0.15 0.57
CA PRO A 8 41.98 0.10 0.31
C PRO A 8 41.19 -0.12 1.61
N ARG A 9 40.37 0.87 1.99
CA ARG A 9 39.40 0.74 3.08
C ARG A 9 38.42 -0.36 2.68
N THR A 10 38.47 -1.49 3.38
CA THR A 10 37.47 -2.55 3.26
C THR A 10 36.13 -1.98 3.73
N SER A 11 35.21 -1.74 2.79
CA SER A 11 33.83 -1.46 3.15
C SER A 11 33.26 -2.75 3.72
N THR A 12 33.11 -2.80 5.05
CA THR A 12 32.34 -3.84 5.71
C THR A 12 30.91 -3.73 5.18
N SER A 13 30.51 -4.62 4.25
CA SER A 13 29.13 -4.73 3.83
C SER A 13 28.32 -5.14 5.05
N VAL A 14 27.39 -4.29 5.48
CA VAL A 14 26.40 -4.68 6.48
C VAL A 14 25.55 -5.73 5.81
N SER A 15 25.70 -6.98 6.22
CA SER A 15 24.79 -8.05 5.82
C SER A 15 23.40 -7.69 6.36
N SER A 16 22.53 -7.14 5.51
CA SER A 16 21.14 -6.90 5.87
C SER A 16 20.47 -8.26 6.04
N ARG A 17 19.93 -8.55 7.24
CA ARG A 17 19.12 -9.75 7.48
C ARG A 17 17.97 -9.81 6.46
N ARG A 18 17.41 -11.01 6.22
CA ARG A 18 16.21 -11.12 5.39
C ARG A 18 15.07 -10.29 6.02
N PRO A 19 14.32 -9.51 5.23
CA PRO A 19 13.11 -8.84 5.69
C PRO A 19 12.12 -9.84 6.28
N ARG A 20 11.42 -9.45 7.34
CA ARG A 20 10.35 -10.22 8.00
C ARG A 20 9.02 -9.55 7.67
N LEU A 21 8.09 -10.28 7.09
CA LEU A 21 6.77 -9.78 6.72
C LEU A 21 5.70 -10.39 7.62
N ALA A 22 4.89 -9.56 8.28
CA ALA A 22 3.63 -10.01 8.87
C ALA A 22 2.58 -10.11 7.76
N VAL A 23 2.04 -11.31 7.55
CA VAL A 23 1.03 -11.55 6.51
C VAL A 23 -0.27 -11.98 7.18
N THR A 24 -1.31 -11.15 7.09
CA THR A 24 -2.65 -11.51 7.59
C THR A 24 -3.46 -12.20 6.50
N LEU A 25 -4.27 -13.19 6.86
CA LEU A 25 -5.09 -13.90 5.88
C LEU A 25 -6.33 -13.09 5.43
N GLY A 26 -6.78 -12.12 6.23
CA GLY A 26 -8.00 -11.36 5.97
C GLY A 26 -9.24 -12.04 6.54
N ASP A 27 -10.41 -11.85 5.90
CA ASP A 27 -11.63 -12.56 6.29
C ASP A 27 -11.48 -14.07 5.99
N PRO A 28 -11.50 -14.95 7.01
CA PRO A 28 -11.28 -16.37 6.83
C PRO A 28 -12.32 -17.04 5.93
N ARG A 29 -13.51 -16.45 5.77
CA ARG A 29 -14.58 -16.99 4.90
C ARG A 29 -14.35 -16.65 3.42
N GLY A 30 -13.41 -15.74 3.14
CA GLY A 30 -13.07 -15.28 1.79
C GLY A 30 -11.93 -16.06 1.13
N ILE A 31 -11.47 -15.56 0.00
CA ILE A 31 -10.34 -16.13 -0.76
C ILE A 31 -8.98 -15.88 -0.11
N GLY A 32 -8.90 -15.11 0.97
CA GLY A 32 -7.66 -14.70 1.62
C GLY A 32 -6.68 -15.86 1.90
N PRO A 33 -7.09 -16.91 2.61
CA PRO A 33 -6.27 -18.12 2.81
C PRO A 33 -5.79 -18.76 1.49
N GLU A 34 -6.68 -18.83 0.49
CA GLU A 34 -6.38 -19.44 -0.81
C GLU A 34 -5.31 -18.63 -1.58
N VAL A 35 -5.48 -17.31 -1.70
CA VAL A 35 -4.54 -16.47 -2.47
C VAL A 35 -3.19 -16.33 -1.78
N VAL A 36 -3.13 -16.29 -0.44
CA VAL A 36 -1.86 -16.27 0.30
C VAL A 36 -1.11 -17.58 0.07
N THR A 37 -1.79 -18.72 0.22
CA THR A 37 -1.18 -20.04 0.01
C THR A 37 -0.64 -20.18 -1.40
N LYS A 38 -1.46 -19.87 -2.41
CA LYS A 38 -1.06 -19.94 -3.82
C LYS A 38 0.08 -18.98 -4.13
N ALA A 39 0.05 -17.75 -3.63
CA ALA A 39 1.11 -16.76 -3.88
C ALA A 39 2.47 -17.19 -3.31
N LEU A 40 2.49 -17.80 -2.12
CA LEU A 40 3.70 -18.36 -1.52
C LEU A 40 4.22 -19.59 -2.29
N ALA A 41 3.33 -20.37 -2.93
CA ALA A 41 3.71 -21.52 -3.73
C ALA A 41 4.26 -21.17 -5.13
N LEU A 42 4.06 -19.95 -5.63
CA LEU A 42 4.57 -19.52 -6.96
C LEU A 42 6.10 -19.44 -7.06
N GLY A 43 6.81 -19.47 -5.93
CA GLY A 43 8.28 -19.44 -5.90
C GLY A 43 8.81 -18.76 -4.64
N PRO A 44 10.13 -18.86 -4.38
CA PRO A 44 10.72 -18.31 -3.17
C PRO A 44 10.57 -16.79 -3.11
N LEU A 45 10.32 -16.29 -1.90
CA LEU A 45 10.41 -14.87 -1.57
C LEU A 45 11.69 -14.63 -0.77
N ASP A 46 12.38 -13.54 -1.05
CA ASP A 46 13.55 -13.14 -0.26
C ASP A 46 13.12 -12.39 1.01
N ALA A 47 12.22 -13.02 1.77
CA ALA A 47 11.71 -12.58 3.05
C ALA A 47 11.33 -13.79 3.93
N GLU A 48 11.37 -13.58 5.24
CA GLU A 48 10.76 -14.47 6.23
C GLU A 48 9.29 -14.08 6.42
N ILE A 49 8.40 -15.07 6.41
CA ILE A 49 6.95 -14.84 6.50
C ILE A 49 6.45 -15.22 7.89
N VAL A 50 5.77 -14.27 8.55
CA VAL A 50 5.03 -14.48 9.79
C VAL A 50 3.54 -14.45 9.44
N LEU A 51 2.92 -15.62 9.31
CA LEU A 51 1.49 -15.73 9.04
C LEU A 51 0.68 -15.44 10.30
N ILE A 52 -0.34 -14.59 10.19
CA ILE A 52 -1.22 -14.18 11.31
C ILE A 52 -2.67 -14.45 10.91
N GLY A 53 -3.41 -15.12 11.82
CA GLY A 53 -4.83 -15.43 11.62
C GLY A 53 -5.14 -16.87 11.21
N ASN A 54 -4.19 -17.81 11.35
CA ASN A 54 -4.42 -19.25 11.08
C ASN A 54 -5.01 -20.03 12.28
N ARG A 55 -5.82 -19.40 13.13
CA ARG A 55 -6.30 -20.03 14.37
C ARG A 55 -7.72 -20.57 14.23
N GLU A 56 -7.87 -21.88 14.47
CA GLU A 56 -9.03 -22.39 15.21
C GLU A 56 -9.01 -21.76 16.62
N PRO A 57 -10.15 -21.39 17.22
CA PRO A 57 -10.16 -20.75 18.55
C PRO A 57 -9.38 -21.58 19.60
N GLY A 58 -8.26 -21.06 20.11
CA GLY A 58 -7.54 -21.61 21.29
C GLY A 58 -6.03 -21.92 21.19
N ALA A 59 -5.39 -21.98 20.02
CA ALA A 59 -4.00 -22.46 19.90
C ALA A 59 -2.95 -21.33 19.87
N GLY A 60 -2.03 -21.18 20.83
CA GLY A 60 -1.09 -20.03 21.08
C GLY A 60 -0.51 -19.17 19.92
N SER A 61 0.04 -18.00 20.25
CA SER A 61 0.28 -16.86 19.32
C SER A 61 1.49 -16.94 18.36
N ARG A 62 2.22 -18.04 18.25
CA ARG A 62 3.37 -18.14 17.34
C ARG A 62 3.49 -19.55 16.77
N GLU A 63 3.07 -19.72 15.51
CA GLU A 63 3.41 -20.90 14.72
C GLU A 63 4.08 -20.50 13.40
N GLN A 64 5.17 -21.18 13.09
CA GLN A 64 5.84 -21.10 11.79
C GLN A 64 4.94 -21.75 10.73
N ALA A 65 4.73 -21.03 9.63
CA ALA A 65 4.19 -21.47 8.34
C ALA A 65 3.43 -22.80 8.32
N GLN A 66 2.30 -22.90 9.03
CA GLN A 66 1.28 -23.88 8.67
C GLN A 66 0.52 -23.35 7.45
N VAL A 67 0.27 -24.23 6.47
CA VAL A 67 -0.51 -23.91 5.28
C VAL A 67 -1.88 -23.39 5.73
N PRO A 68 -2.32 -22.20 5.28
CA PRO A 68 -3.63 -21.68 5.59
C PRO A 68 -4.73 -22.71 5.25
N LEU A 69 -5.57 -23.03 6.22
CA LEU A 69 -6.69 -23.94 6.02
C LEU A 69 -7.72 -23.32 5.05
N PRO A 70 -8.47 -24.15 4.28
CA PRO A 70 -9.52 -23.65 3.40
C PRO A 70 -10.58 -22.87 4.17
N ALA A 71 -11.21 -21.90 3.50
CA ALA A 71 -12.15 -20.97 4.11
C ALA A 71 -13.28 -21.69 4.88
N PRO A 72 -13.37 -21.55 6.22
CA PRO A 72 -14.44 -22.16 6.98
C PRO A 72 -15.73 -21.37 6.74
N ARG A 73 -16.50 -21.81 5.74
CA ARG A 73 -17.77 -21.18 5.35
C ARG A 73 -18.85 -21.24 6.44
N SER A 74 -18.63 -22.00 7.51
CA SER A 74 -19.50 -22.12 8.68
C SER A 74 -19.35 -20.97 9.68
N LEU A 75 -18.28 -20.17 9.61
CA LEU A 75 -18.09 -19.07 10.56
C LEU A 75 -19.13 -17.96 10.37
N LEU A 76 -19.63 -17.44 11.49
CA LEU A 76 -20.49 -16.27 11.47
C LEU A 76 -19.68 -15.03 11.02
N PRO A 77 -20.32 -14.04 10.36
CA PRO A 77 -19.64 -12.82 9.97
C PRO A 77 -18.92 -12.10 11.12
N GLU A 78 -19.50 -12.07 12.31
CA GLU A 78 -18.88 -11.45 13.49
C GLU A 78 -17.60 -12.17 13.93
N GLU A 79 -17.61 -13.50 13.98
CA GLU A 79 -16.43 -14.30 14.34
C GLU A 79 -15.31 -14.12 13.32
N ALA A 80 -15.65 -14.14 12.04
CA ALA A 80 -14.70 -13.89 10.95
C ALA A 80 -14.11 -12.46 11.01
N GLY A 81 -14.96 -11.47 11.34
CA GLY A 81 -14.54 -10.10 11.57
C GLY A 81 -13.57 -9.99 12.74
N LYS A 82 -13.83 -10.71 13.84
CA LYS A 82 -12.97 -10.73 15.01
C LYS A 82 -11.59 -11.29 14.68
N ILE A 83 -11.53 -12.44 14.01
CA ILE A 83 -10.26 -13.05 13.57
C ILE A 83 -9.47 -12.10 12.67
N ALA A 84 -10.11 -11.50 11.67
CA ALA A 84 -9.46 -10.59 10.73
C ALA A 84 -8.96 -9.31 11.43
N GLY A 85 -9.76 -8.72 12.31
CA GLY A 85 -9.42 -7.51 13.04
C GLY A 85 -8.28 -7.72 14.06
N GLU A 86 -8.33 -8.79 14.85
CA GLU A 86 -7.26 -9.15 15.79
C GLU A 86 -5.96 -9.48 15.07
N ALA A 87 -6.02 -10.13 13.89
CA ALA A 87 -4.84 -10.38 13.08
C ALA A 87 -4.18 -9.09 12.58
N VAL A 88 -4.99 -8.08 12.20
CA VAL A 88 -4.47 -6.75 11.82
C VAL A 88 -3.85 -6.05 13.03
N GLN A 89 -4.49 -6.09 14.20
CA GLN A 89 -3.94 -5.51 15.42
C GLN A 89 -2.58 -6.11 15.79
N GLU A 90 -2.46 -7.43 15.74
CA GLU A 90 -1.20 -8.12 16.03
C GLU A 90 -0.12 -7.80 14.98
N ALA A 91 -0.47 -7.73 13.70
CA ALA A 91 0.46 -7.33 12.65
C ALA A 91 1.01 -5.91 12.86
N VAL A 92 0.14 -4.96 13.24
CA VAL A 92 0.55 -3.59 13.56
C VAL A 92 1.42 -3.56 14.82
N ARG A 93 1.04 -4.28 15.88
CA ARG A 93 1.84 -4.38 17.10
C ARG A 93 3.26 -4.88 16.82
N LEU A 94 3.39 -5.96 16.05
CA LEU A 94 4.67 -6.51 15.63
C LEU A 94 5.51 -5.50 14.83
N ALA A 95 4.87 -4.75 13.92
CA ALA A 95 5.57 -3.76 13.10
C ALA A 95 6.06 -2.56 13.93
N LEU A 96 5.21 -2.05 14.85
CA LEU A 96 5.59 -0.97 15.76
C LEU A 96 6.70 -1.39 16.74
N ALA A 97 6.74 -2.66 17.13
CA ALA A 97 7.80 -3.23 17.97
C ALA A 97 9.10 -3.54 17.20
N GLY A 98 9.14 -3.34 15.87
CA GLY A 98 10.29 -3.71 15.03
C GLY A 98 10.50 -5.23 14.91
N GLU A 99 9.50 -6.04 15.27
CA GLU A 99 9.55 -7.51 15.13
C GLU A 99 9.32 -7.95 13.68
N VAL A 100 8.67 -7.12 12.87
CA VAL A 100 8.52 -7.29 11.41
C VAL A 100 8.83 -5.97 10.70
N ASP A 101 9.24 -6.07 9.44
CA ASP A 101 9.71 -4.94 8.64
C ASP A 101 8.63 -4.38 7.70
N ALA A 102 7.58 -5.15 7.42
CA ALA A 102 6.40 -4.68 6.70
C ALA A 102 5.18 -5.59 6.97
N VAL A 103 4.00 -5.05 6.69
CA VAL A 103 2.71 -5.73 6.84
C VAL A 103 2.09 -5.96 5.46
N VAL A 104 1.67 -7.19 5.19
CA VAL A 104 0.89 -7.57 4.01
C VAL A 104 -0.46 -8.06 4.49
N THR A 105 -1.55 -7.37 4.13
CA THR A 105 -2.88 -7.77 4.61
C THR A 105 -3.67 -8.48 3.52
N GLY A 106 -4.29 -9.60 3.86
CA GLY A 106 -5.33 -10.23 3.06
C GLY A 106 -6.61 -9.40 2.99
N PRO A 107 -7.52 -9.74 2.07
CA PRO A 107 -8.78 -9.01 1.88
C PRO A 107 -9.70 -9.18 3.09
N VAL A 108 -10.31 -8.09 3.55
CA VAL A 108 -11.23 -8.08 4.71
C VAL A 108 -12.65 -7.68 4.29
N HIS A 109 -13.65 -8.21 5.00
CA HIS A 109 -15.05 -7.84 4.80
C HIS A 109 -15.46 -6.75 5.79
N LYS A 110 -15.70 -5.53 5.32
CA LYS A 110 -15.99 -4.36 6.18
C LYS A 110 -17.15 -4.59 7.16
N HIS A 111 -18.24 -5.18 6.68
CA HIS A 111 -19.41 -5.46 7.52
C HIS A 111 -19.11 -6.49 8.62
N ALA A 112 -18.25 -7.47 8.34
CA ALA A 112 -17.81 -8.45 9.35
C ALA A 112 -16.99 -7.76 10.45
N LEU A 113 -16.03 -6.91 10.06
CA LEU A 113 -15.25 -6.09 10.99
C LEU A 113 -16.14 -5.22 11.89
N HIS A 114 -17.17 -4.57 11.31
CA HIS A 114 -18.11 -3.74 12.07
C HIS A 114 -18.90 -4.54 13.11
N LEU A 115 -19.40 -5.72 12.73
CA LEU A 115 -20.09 -6.62 13.66
C LEU A 115 -19.18 -7.02 14.82
N ALA A 116 -17.90 -7.27 14.55
CA ALA A 116 -16.88 -7.61 15.54
C ALA A 116 -16.39 -6.42 16.39
N GLY A 117 -16.96 -5.22 16.24
CA GLY A 117 -16.60 -4.03 17.01
C GLY A 117 -15.52 -3.13 16.39
N PHE A 118 -14.91 -3.51 15.27
CA PHE A 118 -13.94 -2.69 14.54
C PHE A 118 -14.66 -1.68 13.64
N ARG A 119 -15.27 -0.65 14.25
CA ARG A 119 -16.15 0.33 13.59
C ARG A 119 -15.37 1.47 12.91
N TYR A 120 -14.67 1.15 11.82
CA TYR A 120 -13.94 2.12 11.00
C TYR A 120 -14.46 2.12 9.55
N PRO A 121 -14.41 3.25 8.81
CA PRO A 121 -14.85 3.30 7.40
C PRO A 121 -14.16 2.27 6.49
N GLY A 122 -12.92 1.91 6.83
CA GLY A 122 -12.12 0.91 6.14
C GLY A 122 -10.89 0.50 6.93
N LEU A 123 -10.11 -0.39 6.32
CA LEU A 123 -8.88 -0.91 6.91
C LEU A 123 -7.79 0.17 7.01
N THR A 124 -7.76 1.13 6.09
CA THR A 124 -6.82 2.25 6.12
C THR A 124 -6.99 3.10 7.38
N GLU A 125 -8.23 3.41 7.75
CA GLU A 125 -8.56 4.18 8.95
C GLU A 125 -8.26 3.41 10.24
N LEU A 126 -8.54 2.10 10.26
CA LEU A 126 -8.15 1.22 11.37
C LEU A 126 -6.61 1.20 11.54
N LEU A 127 -5.85 1.08 10.45
CA LEU A 127 -4.38 1.08 10.49
C LEU A 127 -3.81 2.41 10.97
N SER A 128 -4.37 3.53 10.51
CA SER A 128 -4.00 4.88 10.98
C SER A 128 -4.19 4.99 12.50
N HIS A 129 -5.35 4.57 13.00
CA HIS A 129 -5.65 4.60 14.43
C HIS A 129 -4.68 3.73 15.25
N LEU A 130 -4.48 2.47 14.83
CA LEU A 130 -3.57 1.54 15.51
C LEU A 130 -2.11 2.01 15.49
N ALA A 131 -1.73 2.84 14.53
CA ALA A 131 -0.40 3.45 14.43
C ALA A 131 -0.28 4.80 15.17
N GLY A 132 -1.28 5.18 15.98
CA GLY A 132 -1.28 6.43 16.75
C GLY A 132 -1.91 7.61 16.02
N ASP A 133 -3.02 7.36 15.32
CA ASP A 133 -3.81 8.36 14.58
C ASP A 133 -2.99 9.18 13.57
N VAL A 134 -2.08 8.50 12.86
CA VAL A 134 -1.20 9.13 11.87
C VAL A 134 -1.93 9.46 10.57
N ASP A 135 -1.57 10.58 9.94
CA ASP A 135 -2.06 10.93 8.60
C ASP A 135 -1.60 9.90 7.57
N VAL A 136 -2.55 9.37 6.79
CA VAL A 136 -2.30 8.38 5.75
C VAL A 136 -2.80 8.82 4.38
N ALA A 137 -2.20 8.25 3.33
CA ALA A 137 -2.66 8.40 1.96
C ALA A 137 -2.71 7.03 1.27
N MET A 138 -3.74 6.80 0.46
CA MET A 138 -3.88 5.57 -0.31
C MET A 138 -3.12 5.68 -1.63
N MET A 139 -2.17 4.78 -1.85
CA MET A 139 -1.48 4.61 -3.13
C MET A 139 -1.85 3.28 -3.75
N LEU A 140 -1.97 3.27 -5.07
CA LEU A 140 -1.97 2.06 -5.88
C LEU A 140 -0.68 2.01 -6.69
N ALA A 141 0.02 0.89 -6.62
CA ALA A 141 1.24 0.63 -7.36
C ALA A 141 1.02 -0.53 -8.34
N ALA A 142 1.46 -0.34 -9.58
CA ALA A 142 1.47 -1.37 -10.62
C ALA A 142 2.70 -1.15 -11.52
N GLY A 143 3.69 -2.03 -11.40
CA GLY A 143 4.98 -1.87 -12.09
C GLY A 143 5.63 -0.51 -11.78
N ALA A 144 5.90 0.29 -12.80
CA ALA A 144 6.48 1.62 -12.66
C ALA A 144 5.47 2.70 -12.22
N LEU A 145 4.16 2.43 -12.35
CA LEU A 145 3.12 3.40 -12.06
C LEU A 145 2.76 3.40 -10.57
N ARG A 146 2.78 4.57 -9.96
CA ARG A 146 2.30 4.82 -8.58
C ARG A 146 1.29 5.95 -8.60
N VAL A 147 0.07 5.68 -8.20
CA VAL A 147 -1.03 6.66 -8.18
C VAL A 147 -1.54 6.82 -6.76
N VAL A 148 -1.56 8.04 -6.26
CA VAL A 148 -2.03 8.38 -4.91
C VAL A 148 -3.37 9.08 -5.03
N LEU A 149 -4.36 8.61 -4.27
CA LEU A 149 -5.70 9.15 -4.32
C LEU A 149 -5.87 10.28 -3.30
N VAL A 150 -6.16 11.50 -3.77
CA VAL A 150 -6.49 12.66 -2.92
C VAL A 150 -7.85 12.47 -2.25
N THR A 151 -8.81 11.90 -2.99
CA THR A 151 -10.09 11.43 -2.44
C THR A 151 -10.28 9.95 -2.78
N THR A 152 -10.82 9.18 -1.84
CA THR A 152 -11.00 7.73 -1.98
C THR A 152 -12.46 7.38 -2.27
N HIS A 153 -13.16 6.72 -1.34
CA HIS A 153 -14.50 6.19 -1.55
C HIS A 153 -15.58 7.23 -1.19
N ILE A 154 -15.78 8.21 -2.08
CA ILE A 154 -16.85 9.23 -1.96
C ILE A 154 -17.70 9.27 -3.24
N ALA A 155 -18.90 9.83 -3.16
CA ALA A 155 -19.72 10.02 -4.36
C ALA A 155 -19.06 11.07 -5.28
N LEU A 156 -19.14 10.86 -6.60
CA LEU A 156 -18.49 11.74 -7.58
C LEU A 156 -18.93 13.20 -7.44
N LYS A 157 -20.20 13.45 -7.13
CA LYS A 157 -20.75 14.80 -6.90
C LYS A 157 -20.08 15.56 -5.75
N ASP A 158 -19.49 14.84 -4.79
CA ASP A 158 -18.86 15.43 -3.61
C ASP A 158 -17.37 15.74 -3.87
N VAL A 159 -16.76 15.13 -4.91
CA VAL A 159 -15.34 15.27 -5.24
C VAL A 159 -14.89 16.73 -5.39
N PRO A 160 -15.56 17.60 -6.19
CA PRO A 160 -15.06 18.96 -6.40
C PRO A 160 -14.94 19.77 -5.11
N THR A 161 -15.82 19.53 -4.13
CA THR A 161 -15.79 20.20 -2.82
C THR A 161 -14.76 19.61 -1.85
N GLN A 162 -14.39 18.34 -2.04
CA GLN A 162 -13.50 17.60 -1.14
C GLN A 162 -12.03 17.66 -1.59
N VAL A 163 -11.77 17.97 -2.85
CA VAL A 163 -10.42 18.24 -3.38
C VAL A 163 -10.03 19.66 -2.98
N THR A 164 -9.35 19.79 -1.84
CA THR A 164 -8.84 21.07 -1.34
C THR A 164 -7.32 21.14 -1.47
N GLY A 165 -6.76 22.36 -1.54
CA GLY A 165 -5.31 22.56 -1.66
C GLY A 165 -4.55 21.90 -0.52
N ASP A 166 -5.02 22.08 0.72
CA ASP A 166 -4.44 21.46 1.91
C ASP A 166 -4.43 19.94 1.83
N ARG A 167 -5.51 19.33 1.32
CA ARG A 167 -5.58 17.87 1.16
C ARG A 167 -4.57 17.38 0.13
N VAL A 168 -4.47 18.05 -1.02
CA VAL A 168 -3.51 17.72 -2.07
C VAL A 168 -2.08 17.85 -1.55
N VAL A 169 -1.75 18.95 -0.87
CA VAL A 169 -0.42 19.17 -0.28
C VAL A 169 -0.12 18.10 0.77
N ARG A 170 -1.07 17.78 1.67
CA ARG A 170 -0.89 16.73 2.68
C ARG A 170 -0.59 15.38 2.02
N CYS A 171 -1.38 14.96 1.04
CA CYS A 171 -1.14 13.72 0.28
C CYS A 171 0.23 13.74 -0.41
N GLY A 172 0.60 14.87 -1.04
CA GLY A 172 1.90 15.04 -1.67
C GLY A 172 3.06 14.88 -0.69
N ARG A 173 3.01 15.54 0.47
CA ARG A 173 4.07 15.42 1.50
C ARG A 173 4.19 14.02 2.09
N ILE A 174 3.06 13.33 2.32
CA ILE A 174 3.07 11.91 2.73
C ILE A 174 3.76 11.06 1.64
N THR A 175 3.44 11.33 0.38
CA THR A 175 4.01 10.63 -0.78
C THR A 175 5.51 10.85 -0.90
N GLU A 176 5.99 12.10 -0.81
CA GLU A 176 7.43 12.41 -0.86
C GLU A 176 8.20 11.68 0.24
N ARG A 177 7.68 11.67 1.48
CA ARG A 177 8.30 10.95 2.59
C ARG A 177 8.36 9.45 2.33
N ALA A 178 7.28 8.85 1.85
CA ALA A 178 7.24 7.43 1.54
C ALA A 178 8.17 7.05 0.37
N LEU A 179 8.22 7.86 -0.70
CA LEU A 179 9.12 7.61 -1.83
C LEU A 179 10.59 7.71 -1.42
N ARG A 180 10.94 8.66 -0.55
CA ARG A 180 12.28 8.75 0.04
C ARG A 180 12.59 7.58 0.97
N GLY A 181 11.72 7.31 1.94
CA GLY A 181 11.97 6.33 3.00
C GLY A 181 11.86 4.87 2.54
N TRP A 182 10.83 4.55 1.76
CA TRP A 182 10.53 3.16 1.38
C TRP A 182 11.02 2.81 -0.02
N TRP A 183 10.99 3.75 -0.98
CA TRP A 183 11.55 3.53 -2.31
C TRP A 183 12.99 4.01 -2.46
N GLY A 184 13.56 4.74 -1.50
CA GLY A 184 14.94 5.23 -1.61
C GLY A 184 15.14 6.28 -2.71
N ILE A 185 14.08 6.96 -3.15
CA ILE A 185 14.14 7.99 -4.19
C ILE A 185 14.48 9.32 -3.52
N ALA A 186 15.75 9.75 -3.60
CA ALA A 186 16.25 10.92 -2.88
C ALA A 186 15.49 12.22 -3.23
N ALA A 187 15.18 12.42 -4.51
CA ALA A 187 14.44 13.58 -5.01
C ALA A 187 13.19 13.12 -5.80
N PRO A 188 12.08 12.79 -5.12
CA PRO A 188 10.87 12.34 -5.78
C PRO A 188 10.28 13.40 -6.70
N ARG A 189 9.92 13.00 -7.93
CA ARG A 189 9.22 13.83 -8.90
C ARG A 189 7.74 13.48 -8.87
N LEU A 190 6.93 14.40 -8.37
CA LEU A 190 5.48 14.23 -8.32
C LEU A 190 4.79 14.95 -9.49
N ALA A 191 3.66 14.42 -9.92
CA ALA A 191 2.70 15.13 -10.77
C ALA A 191 1.33 15.21 -10.09
N VAL A 192 0.61 16.30 -10.32
CA VAL A 192 -0.79 16.48 -9.94
C VAL A 192 -1.65 16.27 -11.19
N CYS A 193 -2.57 15.31 -11.13
CA CYS A 193 -3.58 15.12 -12.16
C CYS A 193 -4.67 16.17 -12.01
N ALA A 194 -5.11 16.74 -13.12
CA ALA A 194 -6.23 17.65 -13.19
C ALA A 194 -7.53 16.98 -12.70
N LEU A 195 -8.41 17.78 -12.10
CA LEU A 195 -9.77 17.40 -11.74
C LEU A 195 -10.68 17.43 -12.97
N ASN A 196 -10.63 18.51 -13.75
CA ASN A 196 -11.46 18.68 -14.93
C ASN A 196 -10.73 18.17 -16.18
N PRO A 197 -11.47 17.78 -17.23
CA PRO A 197 -10.86 17.49 -18.53
C PRO A 197 -10.04 18.69 -19.00
N HIS A 198 -8.91 18.41 -19.66
CA HIS A 198 -8.00 19.44 -20.17
C HIS A 198 -7.53 20.47 -19.12
N ALA A 199 -7.51 20.09 -17.83
CA ALA A 199 -7.16 20.99 -16.73
C ALA A 199 -8.00 22.27 -16.70
N GLY A 200 -9.30 22.14 -17.00
CA GLY A 200 -10.27 23.23 -16.97
C GLY A 200 -10.35 24.04 -18.27
N GLU A 201 -9.44 23.84 -19.24
CA GLU A 201 -9.41 24.55 -20.53
C GLU A 201 -9.58 26.07 -20.36
N SER A 202 -8.68 26.70 -19.61
CA SER A 202 -8.74 28.14 -19.28
C SER A 202 -10.04 28.59 -18.60
N GLY A 203 -10.67 27.70 -17.83
CA GLY A 203 -11.91 27.97 -17.09
C GLY A 203 -13.18 27.54 -17.82
N LEU A 204 -13.10 27.07 -19.07
CA LEU A 204 -14.25 26.59 -19.82
C LEU A 204 -14.93 25.36 -19.18
N PHE A 205 -14.15 24.49 -18.53
CA PHE A 205 -14.63 23.24 -17.93
C PHE A 205 -14.59 23.23 -16.40
N GLY A 206 -14.46 24.39 -15.77
CA GLY A 206 -14.27 24.55 -14.33
C GLY A 206 -12.98 25.28 -13.99
N ASP A 207 -12.92 25.84 -12.78
CA ASP A 207 -11.80 26.66 -12.32
C ASP A 207 -10.98 25.99 -11.20
N GLU A 208 -11.39 24.82 -10.72
CA GLU A 208 -10.78 24.12 -9.59
C GLU A 208 -9.30 23.79 -9.86
N ASP A 209 -8.95 23.47 -11.11
CA ASP A 209 -7.56 23.18 -11.48
C ASP A 209 -6.65 24.39 -11.25
N ALA A 210 -7.06 25.57 -11.72
CA ALA A 210 -6.30 26.81 -11.53
C ALA A 210 -6.39 27.34 -10.10
N ARG A 211 -7.58 27.26 -9.48
CA ARG A 211 -7.85 27.83 -8.15
C ARG A 211 -7.31 26.97 -7.01
N VAL A 212 -7.27 25.64 -7.16
CA VAL A 212 -6.95 24.69 -6.10
C VAL A 212 -5.71 23.86 -6.41
N LEU A 213 -5.66 23.22 -7.58
CA LEU A 213 -4.60 22.24 -7.88
C LEU A 213 -3.27 22.90 -8.27
N GLU A 214 -3.29 24.00 -9.02
CA GLU A 214 -2.07 24.70 -9.42
C GLU A 214 -1.29 25.28 -8.23
N PRO A 215 -1.92 25.97 -7.25
CA PRO A 215 -1.23 26.40 -6.04
C PRO A 215 -0.67 25.22 -5.23
N ALA A 216 -1.42 24.11 -5.14
CA ALA A 216 -0.98 22.92 -4.43
C ALA A 216 0.21 22.23 -5.11
N ALA A 217 0.20 22.11 -6.44
CA ALA A 217 1.31 21.58 -7.22
C ALA A 217 2.56 22.43 -7.03
N ARG A 218 2.42 23.77 -7.11
CA ARG A 218 3.51 24.72 -6.84
C ARG A 218 4.08 24.58 -5.44
N ALA A 219 3.23 24.46 -4.42
CA ALA A 219 3.66 24.26 -3.03
C ALA A 219 4.43 22.94 -2.82
N LEU A 220 4.14 21.92 -3.63
CA LEU A 220 4.85 20.65 -3.62
C LEU A 220 6.10 20.64 -4.52
N GLY A 221 6.28 21.63 -5.40
CA GLY A 221 7.27 21.54 -6.48
C GLY A 221 6.95 20.40 -7.46
N ALA A 222 5.68 20.02 -7.57
CA ALA A 222 5.18 18.98 -8.46
C ALA A 222 4.84 19.55 -9.85
N ALA A 223 4.86 18.70 -10.88
CA ALA A 223 4.35 19.07 -12.19
C ALA A 223 2.80 19.11 -12.19
N GLY A 224 2.21 20.06 -12.91
CA GLY A 224 0.77 20.11 -13.16
C GLY A 224 0.03 21.27 -12.49
N PRO A 225 -1.32 21.25 -12.50
CA PRO A 225 -2.16 20.12 -12.89
C PRO A 225 -2.00 19.73 -14.36
N LEU A 226 -1.95 18.42 -14.63
CA LEU A 226 -1.85 17.86 -15.97
C LEU A 226 -3.13 17.07 -16.31
N PRO A 227 -3.65 17.16 -17.54
CA PRO A 227 -4.80 16.36 -17.97
C PRO A 227 -4.60 14.85 -17.71
N ALA A 228 -5.65 14.18 -17.22
CA ALA A 228 -5.60 12.77 -16.83
C ALA A 228 -5.12 11.84 -17.96
N ASP A 229 -5.65 12.06 -19.16
CA ASP A 229 -5.31 11.33 -20.39
C ASP A 229 -3.83 11.48 -20.80
N THR A 230 -3.15 12.52 -20.31
CA THR A 230 -1.74 12.80 -20.60
C THR A 230 -0.82 12.39 -19.46
N VAL A 231 -1.17 12.70 -18.21
CA VAL A 231 -0.28 12.54 -17.05
C VAL A 231 0.09 11.08 -16.78
N PHE A 232 -0.85 10.15 -16.95
CA PHE A 232 -0.58 8.73 -16.70
C PHE A 232 0.30 8.10 -17.77
N VAL A 233 0.18 8.53 -19.03
CA VAL A 233 1.06 8.10 -20.13
C VAL A 233 2.50 8.57 -19.86
N ARG A 234 2.66 9.81 -19.40
CA ARG A 234 3.97 10.38 -19.02
C ARG A 234 4.57 9.68 -17.79
N ALA A 235 3.74 9.36 -16.80
CA ALA A 235 4.16 8.60 -15.63
C ALA A 235 4.65 7.18 -16.00
N LEU A 236 3.94 6.49 -16.91
CA LEU A 236 4.36 5.18 -17.42
C LEU A 236 5.69 5.24 -18.19
N LYS A 237 6.02 6.39 -18.79
CA LYS A 237 7.33 6.65 -19.43
C LYS A 237 8.44 7.03 -18.44
N GLY A 238 8.15 7.07 -17.14
CA GLY A 238 9.13 7.38 -16.09
C GLY A 238 9.41 8.87 -15.87
N GLU A 239 8.55 9.76 -16.36
CA GLU A 239 8.70 11.20 -16.11
C GLU A 239 8.43 11.58 -14.64
N PHE A 240 7.61 10.79 -13.96
CA PHE A 240 7.20 11.02 -12.56
C PHE A 240 7.33 9.74 -11.76
N ASP A 241 7.64 9.87 -10.47
CA ASP A 241 7.76 8.75 -9.54
C ASP A 241 6.41 8.39 -8.90
N ALA A 242 5.50 9.36 -8.79
CA ALA A 242 4.09 9.16 -8.45
C ALA A 242 3.19 10.29 -8.99
N VAL A 243 1.91 9.96 -9.20
CA VAL A 243 0.86 10.91 -9.62
C VAL A 243 -0.20 11.04 -8.52
N LEU A 244 -0.52 12.27 -8.11
CA LEU A 244 -1.65 12.58 -7.23
C LEU A 244 -2.92 12.69 -8.09
N ALA A 245 -3.83 11.73 -7.95
CA ALA A 245 -5.12 11.70 -8.64
C ALA A 245 -6.22 12.31 -7.76
N PRO A 246 -7.05 13.23 -8.29
CA PRO A 246 -8.04 13.95 -7.49
C PRO A 246 -9.15 13.04 -6.94
N TYR A 247 -9.47 11.95 -7.64
CA TYR A 247 -10.50 10.99 -7.23
C TYR A 247 -10.19 9.56 -7.66
N HIS A 248 -10.94 8.62 -7.08
CA HIS A 248 -10.73 7.18 -7.22
C HIS A 248 -10.73 6.73 -8.68
N ASP A 249 -11.82 6.91 -9.42
CA ASP A 249 -11.98 6.26 -10.72
C ASP A 249 -10.97 6.73 -11.78
N VAL A 250 -10.53 8.00 -11.76
CA VAL A 250 -9.49 8.47 -12.68
C VAL A 250 -8.14 7.80 -12.41
N GLY A 251 -7.77 7.64 -11.15
CA GLY A 251 -6.52 6.96 -10.77
C GLY A 251 -6.60 5.45 -10.96
N MET A 252 -7.70 4.84 -10.52
CA MET A 252 -7.89 3.39 -10.58
C MET A 252 -7.98 2.88 -12.01
N THR A 253 -8.64 3.61 -12.92
CA THR A 253 -8.70 3.23 -14.33
C THR A 253 -7.29 3.12 -14.91
N ALA A 254 -6.43 4.11 -14.66
CA ALA A 254 -5.05 4.09 -15.14
C ALA A 254 -4.25 2.90 -14.58
N VAL A 255 -4.36 2.64 -13.27
CA VAL A 255 -3.65 1.53 -12.61
C VAL A 255 -4.15 0.18 -13.12
N LYS A 256 -5.46 -0.04 -13.19
CA LYS A 256 -6.05 -1.33 -13.57
C LYS A 256 -5.72 -1.68 -15.02
N VAL A 257 -5.74 -0.70 -15.92
CA VAL A 257 -5.35 -0.87 -17.32
C VAL A 257 -3.85 -1.19 -17.44
N ALA A 258 -3.00 -0.51 -16.68
CA ALA A 258 -1.55 -0.73 -16.73
C ALA A 258 -1.10 -2.03 -16.04
N GLY A 259 -1.78 -2.44 -14.97
CA GLY A 259 -1.32 -3.47 -14.05
C GLY A 259 -1.75 -4.91 -14.38
N PHE A 260 -2.73 -5.13 -15.27
CA PHE A 260 -3.19 -6.47 -15.66
C PHE A 260 -3.39 -7.46 -14.50
N GLY A 261 -3.97 -7.01 -13.37
CA GLY A 261 -4.20 -7.85 -12.19
C GLY A 261 -3.07 -7.86 -11.13
N THR A 262 -1.97 -7.15 -11.35
CA THR A 262 -0.84 -7.03 -10.41
C THR A 262 -0.87 -5.76 -9.55
N GLY A 263 -1.98 -5.03 -9.56
CA GLY A 263 -2.13 -3.83 -8.74
C GLY A 263 -2.01 -4.14 -7.26
N VAL A 264 -1.27 -3.29 -6.53
CA VAL A 264 -1.04 -3.39 -5.09
C VAL A 264 -1.49 -2.10 -4.42
N ASN A 265 -2.32 -2.24 -3.39
CA ASN A 265 -2.67 -1.14 -2.50
C ASN A 265 -1.57 -0.93 -1.47
N VAL A 266 -1.11 0.30 -1.31
CA VAL A 266 -0.10 0.72 -0.34
C VAL A 266 -0.70 1.81 0.54
N THR A 267 -0.60 1.65 1.85
CA THR A 267 -0.99 2.69 2.81
C THR A 267 0.23 3.51 3.20
N LEU A 268 0.36 4.70 2.62
CA LEU A 268 1.46 5.62 2.93
C LEU A 268 1.20 6.33 4.27
N GLY A 269 2.26 6.79 4.92
CA GLY A 269 2.20 7.61 6.13
C GLY A 269 2.27 6.83 7.44
N LEU A 270 2.04 5.51 7.39
CA LEU A 270 2.33 4.62 8.51
C LEU A 270 3.84 4.62 8.84
N PRO A 271 4.25 4.31 10.09
CA PRO A 271 5.67 4.20 10.46
C PRO A 271 6.34 2.94 9.89
N PHE A 272 5.60 2.08 9.20
CA PHE A 272 6.07 0.87 8.54
C PHE A 272 5.38 0.70 7.17
N PRO A 273 6.01 0.04 6.19
CA PRO A 273 5.34 -0.29 4.93
C PRO A 273 4.15 -1.24 5.18
N ARG A 274 2.99 -0.87 4.65
CA ARG A 274 1.83 -1.78 4.55
C ARG A 274 1.36 -1.88 3.11
N VAL A 275 1.19 -3.10 2.64
CA VAL A 275 0.71 -3.44 1.29
C VAL A 275 -0.44 -4.45 1.33
N ALA A 276 -1.24 -4.49 0.27
CA ALA A 276 -2.38 -5.40 0.13
C ALA A 276 -2.73 -5.65 -1.34
N PRO A 277 -3.37 -6.79 -1.67
CA PRO A 277 -3.93 -6.98 -3.00
C PRO A 277 -5.06 -5.98 -3.27
N ASP A 278 -5.33 -5.74 -4.54
CA ASP A 278 -6.32 -4.78 -5.02
C ASP A 278 -7.66 -5.44 -5.40
N HIS A 279 -8.02 -6.49 -4.66
CA HIS A 279 -9.29 -7.22 -4.77
C HIS A 279 -9.94 -7.42 -3.39
N GLY A 280 -11.24 -7.67 -3.39
CA GLY A 280 -12.02 -7.96 -2.18
C GLY A 280 -11.91 -9.42 -1.70
N THR A 281 -12.83 -9.80 -0.82
CA THR A 281 -12.88 -11.14 -0.20
C THR A 281 -13.42 -12.24 -1.12
N ALA A 282 -14.14 -11.87 -2.18
CA ALA A 282 -14.70 -12.77 -3.20
C ALA A 282 -15.35 -14.04 -2.57
N LEU A 283 -16.29 -13.81 -1.64
CA LEU A 283 -16.95 -14.86 -0.85
C LEU A 283 -17.64 -15.92 -1.73
N ASP A 284 -18.09 -15.53 -2.92
CA ASP A 284 -18.75 -16.38 -3.92
C ASP A 284 -17.82 -17.44 -4.52
N ILE A 285 -16.50 -17.22 -4.53
CA ILE A 285 -15.51 -18.18 -5.03
C ILE A 285 -14.60 -18.78 -3.94
N ALA A 286 -14.71 -18.31 -2.70
CA ALA A 286 -13.89 -18.78 -1.58
C ALA A 286 -13.95 -20.31 -1.40
N GLY A 287 -12.81 -21.01 -1.45
CA GLY A 287 -12.74 -22.46 -1.30
C GLY A 287 -13.09 -23.25 -2.56
N LYS A 288 -13.31 -22.59 -3.70
CA LYS A 288 -13.45 -23.27 -5.01
C LYS A 288 -12.12 -23.57 -5.68
N GLY A 289 -11.00 -23.03 -5.17
CA GLY A 289 -9.67 -23.25 -5.75
C GLY A 289 -9.41 -22.46 -7.04
N VAL A 290 -10.26 -21.49 -7.39
CA VAL A 290 -10.20 -20.72 -8.65
C VAL A 290 -9.69 -19.29 -8.47
N ALA A 291 -9.39 -18.84 -7.24
CA ALA A 291 -8.91 -17.49 -7.00
C ALA A 291 -7.50 -17.30 -7.60
N ASP A 292 -7.30 -16.17 -8.27
CA ASP A 292 -6.00 -15.78 -8.83
C ASP A 292 -5.08 -15.21 -7.73
N PRO A 293 -3.85 -15.72 -7.57
CA PRO A 293 -2.92 -15.23 -6.55
C PRO A 293 -2.07 -14.03 -7.00
N GLY A 294 -2.21 -13.53 -8.23
CA GLY A 294 -1.28 -12.59 -8.85
C GLY A 294 -1.12 -11.27 -8.07
N SER A 295 -2.24 -10.66 -7.66
CA SER A 295 -2.20 -9.42 -6.87
C SER A 295 -1.61 -9.65 -5.46
N MET A 296 -1.90 -10.78 -4.82
CA MET A 296 -1.31 -11.13 -3.52
C MET A 296 0.20 -11.38 -3.64
N ARG A 297 0.63 -12.04 -4.71
CA ARG A 297 2.04 -12.25 -5.03
C ARG A 297 2.77 -10.92 -5.23
N ALA A 298 2.21 -10.02 -6.04
CA ALA A 298 2.75 -8.69 -6.25
C ALA A 298 2.84 -7.88 -4.94
N ALA A 299 1.84 -8.03 -4.05
CA ALA A 299 1.88 -7.38 -2.74
C ALA A 299 3.01 -7.93 -1.85
N LEU A 300 3.22 -9.25 -1.81
CA LEU A 300 4.33 -9.86 -1.07
C LEU A 300 5.70 -9.42 -1.60
N GLU A 301 5.85 -9.35 -2.92
CA GLU A 301 7.08 -8.90 -3.57
C GLU A 301 7.36 -7.41 -3.29
N LEU A 302 6.36 -6.55 -3.46
CA LEU A 302 6.49 -5.13 -3.14
C LEU A 302 6.78 -4.92 -1.65
N GLY A 303 6.07 -5.62 -0.75
CA GLY A 303 6.32 -5.56 0.69
C GLY A 303 7.76 -5.96 1.05
N THR A 304 8.29 -7.01 0.39
CA THR A 304 9.69 -7.44 0.54
C THR A 304 10.67 -6.36 0.09
N GLU A 305 10.40 -5.72 -1.06
CA GLU A 305 11.25 -4.66 -1.60
C GLU A 305 11.29 -3.45 -0.66
N LEU A 306 10.13 -2.95 -0.23
CA LEU A 306 10.03 -1.78 0.64
C LEU A 306 10.72 -2.03 1.98
N ALA A 307 10.45 -3.18 2.60
CA ALA A 307 11.08 -3.58 3.86
C ALA A 307 12.62 -3.61 3.77
N ARG A 308 13.16 -4.18 2.67
CA ARG A 308 14.61 -4.25 2.46
C ARG A 308 15.26 -2.88 2.29
N ARG A 309 14.59 -1.97 1.58
CA ARG A 309 15.10 -0.61 1.38
C ARG A 309 15.11 0.17 2.71
N THR A 310 14.04 0.05 3.50
CA THR A 310 13.97 0.67 4.84
C THR A 310 15.10 0.18 5.76
N GLN A 311 15.33 -1.14 5.83
CA GLN A 311 16.44 -1.71 6.62
C GLN A 311 17.82 -1.15 6.21
N ARG A 312 18.06 -0.97 4.91
CA ARG A 312 19.32 -0.40 4.41
C ARG A 312 19.46 1.07 4.76
N ALA A 313 18.37 1.83 4.71
CA ALA A 313 18.35 3.23 5.12
C ALA A 313 18.67 3.37 6.61
N ASP A 314 18.02 2.59 7.48
CA ASP A 314 18.27 2.62 8.94
C ASP A 314 19.71 2.23 9.29
N ALA A 315 20.27 1.22 8.61
CA ALA A 315 21.66 0.81 8.78
C ALA A 315 22.68 1.87 8.32
N SER A 316 22.28 2.80 7.44
CA SER A 316 23.12 3.90 6.97
C SER A 316 23.07 5.13 7.88
N VAL A 317 21.98 5.33 8.60
CA VAL A 317 21.79 6.45 9.55
C VAL A 317 22.39 6.13 10.93
N GLY A 318 22.43 4.86 11.30
CA GLY A 318 23.04 4.39 12.56
C GLY A 318 24.58 4.29 12.55
N ARG A 319 25.28 4.94 11.61
CA ARG A 319 26.75 4.99 11.53
C ARG A 319 27.29 6.39 11.80
#